data_AF-U5C393-F1
#
_entry.id   AF-U5C393-F1
#
_cell.length_a   1.000
_cell.length_b   1.000
_cell.length_c   1.000
_cell.angle_alpha   90.00
_cell.angle_beta   90.00
_cell.angle_gamma   90.00
#
_symmetry.space_group_name_H-M   'P 1'
#
loop_
_entity.id
_entity.type
_entity.pdbx_description
1 polymer ?
#
loop_
_entity_poly.entity_id
_entity_poly.type
_entity_poly.pdbx_seq_one_letter_code
_entity_poly.pdbx_strand_id
1 'polypeptide(L)'
;MRITPSEIRQKTFEKNFRGYDKDEVTAFLEALSKDWEKMEEEKKELQRRLEISETEGSNLKQVEASLFRTLKTAEDTGASIIEEANHAADLILQEANQNADAMLNEAQSQSHNLIEAAEAKGREIMGNLKADVTAMVNGYESLINQRELTIKNLKKIAEDLSYSISQSQESIKKIKIQDHARLVHELSKTNAFSMAKTNEIKEEEMTRHILYPPIVETNETVLIAQVEEEESISVSEDFEEISEQIEAKSTLEPEKFKVKVEEEIMEEQEKPSAKPVDEENIKNQKGGSFFDQFD
;
A
#
# COMPACT_ATOMS: atom_id res chain seq x y z
N MET A 1 69.22 64.86 27.00
CA MET A 1 70.15 64.94 28.15
C MET A 1 70.44 66.40 28.47
N ARG A 2 71.10 66.71 29.60
CA ARG A 2 71.42 68.11 30.02
C ARG A 2 72.73 68.65 29.43
N ILE A 3 73.58 67.80 28.85
CA ILE A 3 74.84 68.18 28.20
C ILE A 3 74.97 67.41 26.89
N THR A 4 75.38 68.09 25.82
CA THR A 4 75.61 67.49 24.48
C THR A 4 77.09 67.24 24.21
N PRO A 5 77.46 66.31 23.31
CA PRO A 5 78.85 66.11 22.91
C PRO A 5 79.54 67.38 22.39
N SER A 6 78.80 68.24 21.67
CA SER A 6 79.30 69.54 21.22
C SER A 6 79.58 70.49 22.39
N GLU A 7 78.73 70.50 23.41
CA GLU A 7 78.96 71.28 24.63
C GLU A 7 80.18 70.77 25.42
N ILE A 8 80.47 69.46 25.39
CA ILE A 8 81.69 68.89 25.99
C ILE A 8 82.94 69.39 25.24
N ARG A 9 82.94 69.42 23.91
CA ARG A 9 84.07 69.92 23.09
C ARG A 9 84.32 71.42 23.26
N GLN A 10 83.25 72.20 23.41
CA GLN A 10 83.33 73.66 23.52
C GLN A 10 83.51 74.14 24.98
N LYS A 11 83.58 73.23 25.95
CA LYS A 11 83.69 73.59 27.36
C LYS A 11 85.04 74.23 27.66
N THR A 12 85.00 75.46 28.16
CA THR A 12 86.17 76.17 28.69
C THR A 12 86.14 76.18 30.22
N PHE A 13 87.33 76.14 30.83
CA PHE A 13 87.51 76.17 32.28
C PHE A 13 88.31 77.42 32.69
N GLU A 14 88.07 77.91 33.90
CA GLU A 14 88.82 79.03 34.49
C GLU A 14 90.27 78.61 34.81
N LYS A 15 91.23 79.52 34.64
CA LYS A 15 92.65 79.26 34.92
C LYS A 15 93.01 79.64 36.35
N ASN A 16 93.52 78.69 37.13
CA ASN A 16 94.05 78.90 38.49
C ASN A 16 95.52 78.46 38.62
N PHE A 17 96.26 79.06 39.57
CA PHE A 17 97.68 78.75 39.79
C PHE A 17 97.84 77.34 40.39
N ARG A 18 98.49 76.42 39.64
CA ARG A 18 98.59 74.95 39.86
C ARG A 18 97.32 74.13 39.50
N GLY A 19 96.96 74.09 38.21
CA GLY A 19 95.89 73.26 37.65
C GLY A 19 96.38 72.09 36.78
N TYR A 20 95.44 71.33 36.21
CA TYR A 20 95.72 70.27 35.22
C TYR A 20 96.30 70.84 33.92
N ASP A 21 97.02 70.01 33.17
CA ASP A 21 97.52 70.37 31.85
C ASP A 21 96.35 70.60 30.88
N LYS A 22 96.35 71.75 30.21
CA LYS A 22 95.30 72.13 29.27
C LYS A 22 95.23 71.16 28.10
N ASP A 23 96.36 70.71 27.58
CA ASP A 23 96.40 69.89 26.38
C ASP A 23 95.91 68.46 26.68
N GLU A 24 96.25 67.92 27.85
CA GLU A 24 95.75 66.63 28.34
C GLU A 24 94.25 66.65 28.62
N VAL A 25 93.74 67.70 29.28
CA VAL A 25 92.30 67.87 29.54
C VAL A 25 91.52 68.03 28.24
N THR A 26 92.06 68.76 27.25
CA THR A 26 91.42 68.95 25.95
C THR A 26 91.32 67.62 25.19
N ALA A 27 92.41 66.83 25.18
CA ALA A 27 92.42 65.51 24.58
C ALA A 27 91.42 64.54 25.26
N PHE A 28 91.32 64.60 26.59
CA PHE A 28 90.35 63.82 27.35
C PHE A 28 88.90 64.22 27.03
N LEU A 29 88.59 65.53 26.98
CA LEU A 29 87.26 66.01 26.61
C LEU A 29 86.90 65.63 25.17
N GLU A 30 87.86 65.62 24.25
CA GLU A 30 87.62 65.19 22.87
C GLU A 30 87.30 63.69 22.81
N ALA A 31 88.06 62.84 23.51
CA ALA A 31 87.76 61.41 23.63
C ALA A 31 86.40 61.15 24.28
N LEU A 32 86.11 61.83 25.40
CA LEU A 32 84.82 61.74 26.10
C LEU A 32 83.65 62.16 25.20
N SER A 33 83.83 63.22 24.40
CA SER A 33 82.78 63.66 23.46
C SER A 33 82.49 62.63 22.37
N LYS A 34 83.51 61.90 21.89
CA LYS A 34 83.35 60.83 20.89
C LYS A 34 82.63 59.63 21.50
N ASP A 35 83.00 59.23 22.70
CA ASP A 35 82.32 58.14 23.42
C ASP A 35 80.85 58.51 23.76
N TRP A 36 80.59 59.79 24.07
CA TRP A 36 79.23 60.29 24.30
C TRP A 36 78.38 60.30 23.03
N GLU A 37 78.95 60.72 21.88
CA GLU A 37 78.27 60.61 20.58
C GLU A 37 77.89 59.16 20.27
N LYS A 38 78.85 58.24 20.43
CA LYS A 38 78.62 56.81 20.21
C LYS A 38 77.52 56.26 21.13
N MET A 39 77.55 56.60 22.42
CA MET A 39 76.52 56.19 23.38
C MET A 39 75.14 56.75 23.02
N GLU A 40 75.06 57.99 22.54
CA GLU A 40 73.80 58.61 22.13
C GLU A 40 73.24 57.99 20.84
N GLU A 41 74.11 57.59 19.90
CA GLU A 41 73.73 56.85 18.70
C GLU A 41 73.24 55.43 19.02
N GLU A 42 73.97 54.69 19.86
CA GLU A 42 73.56 53.37 20.35
C GLU A 42 72.22 53.43 21.09
N LYS A 43 72.00 54.45 21.93
CA LYS A 43 70.72 54.67 22.61
C LYS A 43 69.57 54.85 21.62
N LYS A 44 69.75 55.70 20.59
CA LYS A 44 68.71 55.93 19.58
C LYS A 44 68.39 54.67 18.80
N GLU A 45 69.41 53.90 18.44
CA GLU A 45 69.21 52.63 17.73
C GLU A 45 68.49 51.59 18.61
N LEU A 46 68.86 51.48 19.89
CA LEU A 46 68.15 50.61 20.84
C LEU A 46 66.69 51.04 21.04
N GLN A 47 66.41 52.34 21.12
CA GLN A 47 65.05 52.86 21.21
C GLN A 47 64.23 52.53 19.96
N ARG A 48 64.81 52.70 18.77
CA ARG A 48 64.17 52.34 17.50
C ARG A 48 63.86 50.85 17.43
N ARG A 49 64.79 49.98 17.85
CA ARG A 49 64.60 48.53 17.88
C ARG A 49 63.53 48.12 18.89
N LEU A 50 63.50 48.78 20.05
CA LEU A 50 62.48 48.54 21.07
C LEU A 50 61.09 48.88 20.52
N GLU A 51 60.92 50.04 19.90
CA GLU A 51 59.65 50.48 19.32
C GLU A 51 59.15 49.52 18.22
N ILE A 52 60.05 49.04 17.35
CA ILE A 52 59.71 48.02 16.35
C ILE A 52 59.29 46.70 17.02
N SER A 53 60.03 46.24 18.01
CA SER A 53 59.69 44.99 18.71
C SER A 53 58.37 45.10 19.49
N GLU A 54 58.09 46.25 20.09
CA GLU A 54 56.83 46.50 20.81
C GLU A 54 55.64 46.55 19.85
N THR A 55 55.79 47.20 18.68
CA THR A 55 54.75 47.26 17.65
C THR A 55 54.48 45.88 17.04
N GLU A 56 55.53 45.11 16.71
CA GLU A 56 55.39 43.72 16.26
C GLU A 56 54.70 42.85 17.31
N GLY A 57 55.09 42.97 18.59
CA GLY A 57 54.43 42.25 19.69
C GLY A 57 52.95 42.62 19.84
N SER A 58 52.60 43.89 19.68
CA SER A 58 51.21 44.34 19.69
C SER A 58 50.41 43.77 18.51
N ASN A 59 51.00 43.77 17.31
CA ASN A 59 50.37 43.20 16.12
C ASN A 59 50.12 41.70 16.27
N LEU A 60 51.09 40.96 16.80
CA LEU A 60 50.96 39.53 17.06
C LEU A 60 49.82 39.24 18.05
N LYS A 61 49.72 40.02 19.14
CA LYS A 61 48.60 39.90 20.10
C LYS A 61 47.25 40.18 19.45
N GLN A 62 47.18 41.16 18.55
CA GLN A 62 45.93 41.46 17.83
C GLN A 62 45.53 40.31 16.88
N VAL A 63 46.51 39.75 16.16
CA VAL A 63 46.29 38.59 15.28
C VAL A 63 45.86 37.38 16.09
N GLU A 64 46.54 37.08 17.20
CA GLU A 64 46.19 36.00 18.13
C GLU A 64 44.76 36.17 18.66
N ALA A 65 44.39 37.37 19.12
CA ALA A 65 43.04 37.64 19.60
C ALA A 65 41.98 37.47 18.50
N SER A 66 42.29 37.84 17.25
CA SER A 66 41.40 37.61 16.12
C SER A 66 41.28 36.12 15.80
N LEU A 67 42.39 35.38 15.82
CA LEU A 67 42.41 33.95 15.55
C LEU A 67 41.60 33.18 16.61
N PHE A 68 41.78 33.51 17.88
CA PHE A 68 41.00 32.93 18.98
C PHE A 68 39.51 33.19 18.83
N ARG A 69 39.10 34.41 18.44
CA ARG A 69 37.69 34.72 18.18
C ARG A 69 37.15 33.87 17.03
N THR A 70 37.89 33.77 15.93
CA THR A 70 37.46 32.95 14.78
C THR A 70 37.36 31.48 15.15
N LEU A 71 38.33 30.95 15.90
CA LEU A 71 38.33 29.56 16.35
C LEU A 71 37.14 29.29 17.27
N LYS A 72 36.89 30.17 18.24
CA LYS A 72 35.75 30.06 19.13
C LYS A 72 34.42 30.13 18.37
N THR A 73 34.28 31.08 17.44
CA THR A 73 33.06 31.15 16.61
C THR A 73 32.88 29.88 15.78
N ALA A 74 33.96 29.32 15.23
CA ALA A 74 33.90 28.06 14.48
C ALA A 74 33.49 26.88 15.39
N GLU A 75 34.00 26.81 16.61
CA GLU A 75 33.61 25.82 17.62
C GLU A 75 32.13 25.97 18.01
N ASP A 76 31.70 27.17 18.38
CA ASP A 76 30.31 27.48 18.75
C ASP A 76 29.35 27.17 17.58
N THR A 77 29.74 27.49 16.35
CA THR A 77 28.95 27.18 15.14
C THR A 77 28.92 25.68 14.89
N GLY A 78 30.03 24.96 15.07
CA GLY A 78 30.08 23.51 14.95
C GLY A 78 29.17 22.82 15.96
N ALA A 79 29.18 23.27 17.21
CA ALA A 79 28.29 22.76 18.25
C ALA A 79 26.81 23.03 17.91
N SER A 80 26.49 24.25 17.46
CA SER A 80 25.12 24.61 17.04
C SER A 80 24.62 23.76 15.87
N ILE A 81 25.48 23.48 14.87
CA ILE A 81 25.12 22.62 13.73
C ILE A 81 24.83 21.19 14.20
N ILE A 82 25.62 20.66 15.12
CA ILE A 82 25.40 19.31 15.67
C ILE A 82 24.08 19.27 16.46
N GLU A 83 23.80 20.27 17.28
CA GLU A 83 22.54 20.37 18.03
C GLU A 83 21.32 20.45 17.10
N GLU A 84 21.38 21.30 16.07
CA GLU A 84 20.31 21.43 15.07
C GLU A 84 20.13 20.15 14.26
N ALA A 85 21.22 19.47 13.86
CA ALA A 85 21.16 18.20 13.16
C ALA A 85 20.53 17.09 14.01
N ASN A 86 20.88 17.02 15.30
CA ASN A 86 20.27 16.07 16.24
C ASN A 86 18.78 16.37 16.43
N HIS A 87 18.42 17.65 16.61
CA HIS A 87 17.02 18.03 16.75
C HIS A 87 16.20 17.72 15.48
N ALA A 88 16.75 17.99 14.31
CA ALA A 88 16.12 17.64 13.04
C ALA A 88 15.98 16.12 12.88
N ALA A 89 16.99 15.34 13.28
CA ALA A 89 16.92 13.88 13.27
C ALA A 89 15.82 13.36 14.20
N ASP A 90 15.70 13.89 15.41
CA ASP A 90 14.65 13.52 16.36
C ASP A 90 13.26 13.84 15.81
N LEU A 91 13.07 15.00 15.17
CA LEU A 91 11.83 15.38 14.52
C LEU A 91 11.46 14.42 13.38
N ILE A 92 12.44 14.09 12.53
CA ILE A 92 12.25 13.13 11.42
C ILE A 92 11.86 11.76 11.98
N LEU A 93 12.53 11.28 13.03
CA LEU A 93 12.20 9.99 13.66
C LEU A 93 10.80 10.02 14.27
N GLN A 94 10.43 11.12 14.94
CA GLN A 94 9.11 11.26 15.51
C GLN A 94 8.02 11.27 14.43
N GLU A 95 8.22 12.03 13.34
CA GLU A 95 7.30 12.08 12.21
C GLU A 95 7.18 10.72 11.51
N ALA A 96 8.31 10.04 11.28
CA ALA A 96 8.34 8.71 10.69
C ALA A 96 7.56 7.69 11.54
N ASN A 97 7.73 7.73 12.87
CA ASN A 97 6.98 6.86 13.79
C ASN A 97 5.47 7.19 13.78
N GLN A 98 5.10 8.47 13.82
CA GLN A 98 3.69 8.87 13.75
C GLN A 98 3.03 8.44 12.45
N ASN A 99 3.74 8.57 11.32
CA ASN A 99 3.25 8.13 10.01
C ASN A 99 3.14 6.60 9.95
N ALA A 100 4.13 5.87 10.48
CA ALA A 100 4.07 4.41 10.55
C ALA A 100 2.89 3.91 11.39
N ASP A 101 2.66 4.53 12.55
CA ASP A 101 1.53 4.22 13.41
C ASP A 101 0.19 4.54 12.73
N ALA A 102 0.11 5.68 12.04
CA ALA A 102 -1.08 6.04 11.26
C ALA A 102 -1.37 5.02 10.15
N MET A 103 -0.34 4.61 9.40
CA MET A 103 -0.45 3.58 8.35
C MET A 103 -0.88 2.23 8.91
N LEU A 104 -0.33 1.82 10.05
CA LEU A 104 -0.71 0.56 10.71
C LEU A 104 -2.18 0.60 11.18
N ASN A 105 -2.60 1.69 11.80
CA ASN A 105 -3.99 1.85 12.24
C ASN A 105 -4.97 1.86 11.05
N GLU A 106 -4.60 2.54 9.96
CA GLU A 106 -5.40 2.54 8.74
C GLU A 106 -5.50 1.14 8.13
N ALA A 107 -4.38 0.43 7.99
CA ALA A 107 -4.36 -0.93 7.47
C ALA A 107 -5.17 -1.91 8.35
N GLN A 108 -5.09 -1.78 9.67
CA GLN A 108 -5.90 -2.56 10.60
C GLN A 108 -7.39 -2.26 10.46
N SER A 109 -7.76 -0.98 10.34
CA SER A 109 -9.16 -0.58 10.14
C SER A 109 -9.70 -1.10 8.80
N GLN A 110 -8.93 -0.98 7.72
CA GLN A 110 -9.32 -1.50 6.42
C GLN A 110 -9.46 -3.03 6.44
N SER A 111 -8.52 -3.73 7.09
CA SER A 111 -8.58 -5.19 7.26
C SER A 111 -9.83 -5.61 8.04
N HIS A 112 -10.15 -4.91 9.13
CA HIS A 112 -11.34 -5.20 9.92
C HIS A 112 -12.62 -5.00 9.10
N ASN A 113 -12.73 -3.87 8.39
CA ASN A 113 -13.88 -3.58 7.53
C ASN A 113 -14.04 -4.62 6.41
N LEU A 114 -12.94 -5.06 5.81
CA LEU A 114 -12.95 -6.10 4.78
C LEU A 114 -13.47 -7.43 5.35
N ILE A 115 -12.98 -7.84 6.52
CA ILE A 115 -13.42 -9.06 7.20
C ILE A 115 -14.92 -8.96 7.53
N GLU A 116 -15.37 -7.85 8.11
CA GLU A 116 -16.78 -7.65 8.45
C GLU A 116 -17.68 -7.70 7.21
N ALA A 117 -17.28 -7.05 6.11
CA ALA A 117 -18.00 -7.08 4.85
C ALA A 117 -18.05 -8.49 4.25
N ALA A 118 -16.93 -9.23 4.26
CA ALA A 118 -16.87 -10.60 3.78
C ALA A 118 -17.77 -11.54 4.61
N GLU A 119 -17.76 -11.39 5.93
CA GLU A 119 -18.65 -12.14 6.82
C GLU A 119 -20.13 -11.82 6.59
N ALA A 120 -20.46 -10.53 6.41
CA ALA A 120 -21.83 -10.10 6.13
C ALA A 120 -22.33 -10.73 4.82
N LYS A 121 -21.52 -10.67 3.76
CA LYS A 121 -21.82 -11.31 2.48
C LYS A 121 -21.94 -12.83 2.60
N GLY A 122 -21.08 -13.46 3.39
CA GLY A 122 -21.17 -14.90 3.70
C GLY A 122 -22.47 -15.27 4.40
N ARG A 123 -22.90 -14.46 5.39
CA ARG A 123 -24.18 -14.65 6.10
C ARG A 123 -25.37 -14.49 5.15
N GLU A 124 -25.33 -13.50 4.27
CA GLU A 124 -26.37 -13.27 3.25
C GLU A 124 -26.49 -14.46 2.30
N ILE A 125 -25.38 -14.90 1.68
CA ILE A 125 -25.35 -16.06 0.78
C ILE A 125 -25.90 -17.30 1.48
N MET A 126 -25.51 -17.52 2.74
CA MET A 126 -25.98 -18.67 3.51
C MET A 126 -27.47 -18.58 3.87
N GLY A 127 -27.97 -17.38 4.14
CA GLY A 127 -29.39 -17.12 4.32
C GLY A 127 -30.20 -17.45 3.07
N ASN A 128 -29.75 -16.96 1.92
CA ASN A 128 -30.39 -17.19 0.62
C ASN A 128 -30.37 -18.70 0.27
N LEU A 129 -29.22 -19.36 0.40
CA LEU A 129 -29.12 -20.80 0.14
C LEU A 129 -30.07 -21.61 1.03
N LYS A 130 -30.18 -21.25 2.31
CA LYS A 130 -31.12 -21.92 3.23
C LYS A 130 -32.57 -21.72 2.79
N ALA A 131 -32.93 -20.50 2.35
CA ALA A 131 -34.26 -20.21 1.85
C ALA A 131 -34.56 -21.03 0.58
N ASP A 132 -33.64 -21.06 -0.37
CA ASP A 132 -33.76 -21.81 -1.63
C ASP A 132 -33.91 -23.31 -1.40
N VAL A 133 -33.07 -23.89 -0.53
CA VAL A 133 -33.17 -25.31 -0.17
C VAL A 133 -34.51 -25.60 0.50
N THR A 134 -34.98 -24.72 1.39
CA THR A 134 -36.29 -24.89 2.04
C THR A 134 -37.44 -24.81 1.02
N ALA A 135 -37.38 -23.85 0.08
CA ALA A 135 -38.37 -23.73 -0.99
C ALA A 135 -38.37 -24.97 -1.90
N MET A 136 -37.19 -25.50 -2.23
CA MET A 136 -37.05 -26.72 -3.03
C MET A 136 -37.63 -27.94 -2.31
N VAL A 137 -37.36 -28.11 -1.01
CA VAL A 137 -37.97 -29.19 -0.20
C VAL A 137 -39.49 -29.08 -0.18
N ASN A 138 -40.04 -27.90 0.07
CA ASN A 138 -41.49 -27.67 0.04
C ASN A 138 -42.09 -27.95 -1.35
N GLY A 139 -41.36 -27.60 -2.42
CA GLY A 139 -41.74 -27.92 -3.80
C GLY A 139 -41.80 -29.43 -4.04
N TYR A 140 -40.82 -30.18 -3.56
CA TYR A 140 -40.81 -31.65 -3.64
C TYR A 140 -41.97 -32.28 -2.87
N GLU A 141 -42.27 -31.80 -1.66
CA GLU A 141 -43.43 -32.28 -0.89
C GLU A 141 -44.75 -32.05 -1.63
N SER A 142 -44.93 -30.86 -2.21
CA SER A 142 -46.12 -30.55 -3.03
C SER A 142 -46.24 -31.48 -4.25
N LEU A 143 -45.13 -31.74 -4.95
CA LEU A 143 -45.11 -32.65 -6.11
C LEU A 143 -45.45 -34.09 -5.72
N ILE A 144 -44.94 -34.56 -4.58
CA ILE A 144 -45.29 -35.88 -4.03
C ILE A 144 -46.80 -35.94 -3.73
N ASN A 145 -47.37 -34.90 -3.11
CA ASN A 145 -48.80 -34.83 -2.84
C ASN A 145 -49.65 -34.82 -4.13
N GLN A 146 -49.23 -34.08 -5.16
CA GLN A 146 -49.88 -34.10 -6.48
C GLN A 146 -49.81 -35.48 -7.14
N ARG A 147 -48.66 -36.16 -7.05
CA ARG A 147 -48.48 -37.53 -7.53
C ARG A 147 -49.42 -38.50 -6.82
N GLU A 148 -49.55 -38.43 -5.51
CA GLU A 148 -50.46 -39.29 -4.76
C GLU A 148 -51.93 -39.03 -5.13
N LEU A 149 -52.32 -37.77 -5.33
CA LEU A 149 -53.67 -37.41 -5.77
C LEU A 149 -53.97 -37.95 -7.18
N THR A 150 -53.04 -37.80 -8.12
CA THR A 150 -53.21 -38.32 -9.50
C THR A 150 -53.29 -39.84 -9.49
N ILE A 151 -52.46 -40.54 -8.72
CA ILE A 151 -52.55 -42.00 -8.54
C ILE A 151 -53.92 -42.40 -7.97
N LYS A 152 -54.43 -41.68 -6.97
CA LYS A 152 -55.76 -41.94 -6.40
C LYS A 152 -56.87 -41.74 -7.43
N ASN A 153 -56.79 -40.68 -8.22
CA ASN A 153 -57.76 -40.40 -9.28
C ASN A 153 -57.72 -41.48 -10.38
N LEU A 154 -56.52 -41.89 -10.81
CA LEU A 154 -56.35 -42.96 -11.79
C LEU A 154 -56.90 -44.30 -11.28
N LYS A 155 -56.67 -44.64 -10.01
CA LYS A 155 -57.26 -45.83 -9.39
C LYS A 155 -58.79 -45.80 -9.44
N LYS A 156 -59.38 -44.67 -9.07
CA LYS A 156 -60.84 -44.49 -9.13
C LYS A 156 -61.38 -44.68 -10.55
N ILE A 157 -60.74 -44.09 -11.55
CA ILE A 157 -61.11 -44.27 -12.96
C ILE A 157 -61.01 -45.74 -13.40
N ALA A 158 -59.95 -46.44 -12.97
CA ALA A 158 -59.77 -47.86 -13.28
C ALA A 158 -60.84 -48.73 -12.62
N GLU A 159 -61.23 -48.44 -11.38
CA GLU A 159 -62.34 -49.11 -10.68
C GLU A 159 -63.68 -48.86 -11.39
N ASP A 160 -63.98 -47.62 -11.77
CA ASP A 160 -65.18 -47.25 -12.52
C ASP A 160 -65.24 -47.96 -13.90
N LEU A 161 -64.10 -48.02 -14.61
CA LEU A 161 -63.99 -48.73 -15.89
C LEU A 161 -64.17 -50.25 -15.71
N SER A 162 -63.56 -50.83 -14.69
CA SER A 162 -63.71 -52.25 -14.36
C SER A 162 -65.16 -52.60 -14.04
N TYR A 163 -65.85 -51.73 -13.30
CA TYR A 163 -67.26 -51.85 -13.00
C TYR A 163 -68.12 -51.79 -14.28
N SER A 164 -67.89 -50.82 -15.16
CA SER A 164 -68.58 -50.69 -16.44
C SER A 164 -68.36 -51.90 -17.36
N ILE A 165 -67.12 -52.40 -17.45
CA ILE A 165 -66.80 -53.63 -18.20
C ILE A 165 -67.54 -54.82 -17.62
N SER A 166 -67.58 -54.97 -16.29
CA SER A 166 -68.30 -56.06 -15.62
C SER A 166 -69.80 -56.00 -15.91
N GLN A 167 -70.39 -54.80 -15.82
CA GLN A 167 -71.81 -54.57 -16.15
C GLN A 167 -72.11 -54.86 -17.63
N SER A 168 -71.24 -54.46 -18.54
CA SER A 168 -71.34 -54.77 -19.98
C SER A 168 -71.24 -56.28 -20.23
N GLN A 169 -70.29 -56.98 -19.61
CA GLN A 169 -70.16 -58.43 -19.72
C GLN A 169 -71.40 -59.17 -19.19
N GLU A 170 -71.99 -58.74 -18.08
CA GLU A 170 -73.26 -59.29 -17.60
C GLU A 170 -74.41 -59.02 -18.58
N SER A 171 -74.47 -57.81 -19.15
CA SER A 171 -75.47 -57.44 -20.14
C SER A 171 -75.34 -58.30 -21.40
N ILE A 172 -74.12 -58.56 -21.87
CA ILE A 172 -73.84 -59.43 -23.02
C ILE A 172 -74.18 -60.89 -22.70
N LYS A 173 -73.88 -61.41 -21.50
CA LYS A 173 -74.28 -62.76 -21.09
C LYS A 173 -75.80 -62.97 -21.11
N LYS A 174 -76.59 -61.92 -20.81
CA LYS A 174 -78.06 -61.95 -20.89
C LYS A 174 -78.58 -61.99 -22.33
N ILE A 175 -77.79 -61.54 -23.32
CA ILE A 175 -78.16 -61.61 -24.72
C ILE A 175 -77.95 -63.05 -25.23
N LYS A 176 -79.03 -63.81 -25.29
CA LYS A 176 -79.04 -65.14 -25.92
C LYS A 176 -79.12 -64.97 -27.43
N ILE A 177 -77.97 -64.75 -28.06
CA ILE A 177 -77.84 -64.61 -29.53
C ILE A 177 -78.48 -65.80 -30.27
N GLN A 178 -78.42 -67.00 -29.70
CA GLN A 178 -79.05 -68.19 -30.29
C GLN A 178 -80.58 -68.14 -30.30
N ASP A 179 -81.22 -67.53 -29.30
CA ASP A 179 -82.68 -67.40 -29.25
C ASP A 179 -83.16 -66.31 -30.22
N HIS A 180 -82.41 -65.21 -30.35
CA HIS A 180 -82.67 -64.19 -31.37
C HIS A 180 -82.44 -64.71 -32.80
N ALA A 181 -81.40 -65.53 -33.03
CA ALA A 181 -81.16 -66.17 -34.32
C ALA A 181 -82.28 -67.15 -34.69
N ARG A 182 -82.85 -67.88 -33.71
CA ARG A 182 -84.03 -68.74 -33.93
C ARG A 182 -85.27 -67.93 -34.28
N LEU A 183 -85.53 -66.83 -33.58
CA LEU A 183 -86.65 -65.92 -33.89
C LEU A 183 -86.55 -65.35 -35.31
N VAL A 184 -85.35 -64.92 -35.75
CA VAL A 184 -85.14 -64.45 -37.13
C VAL A 184 -85.37 -65.57 -38.15
N HIS A 185 -84.95 -66.81 -37.84
CA HIS A 185 -85.14 -67.96 -38.72
C HIS A 185 -86.60 -68.48 -38.75
N GLU A 186 -87.37 -68.30 -37.68
CA GLU A 186 -88.82 -68.56 -37.66
C GLU A 186 -89.59 -67.47 -38.41
N LEU A 187 -89.23 -66.20 -38.20
CA LEU A 187 -89.82 -65.06 -38.91
C LEU A 187 -89.55 -65.12 -40.41
N SER A 188 -88.43 -65.71 -40.86
CA SER A 188 -88.17 -65.93 -42.28
C SER A 188 -88.97 -67.09 -42.89
N LYS A 189 -89.51 -68.01 -42.06
CA LYS A 189 -90.35 -69.13 -42.51
C LYS A 189 -91.83 -68.77 -42.58
N THR A 190 -92.27 -67.83 -41.74
CA THR A 190 -93.59 -67.23 -41.87
C THR A 190 -93.53 -66.16 -42.96
N ASN A 191 -94.30 -66.30 -44.04
CA ASN A 191 -94.36 -65.35 -45.16
C ASN A 191 -95.06 -64.02 -44.78
N ALA A 192 -94.74 -63.47 -43.61
CA ALA A 192 -95.30 -62.25 -43.04
C ALA A 192 -94.40 -61.04 -43.29
N PHE A 193 -93.99 -60.83 -44.55
CA PHE A 193 -93.58 -59.50 -45.04
C PHE A 193 -93.90 -59.40 -46.53
N SER A 194 -95.01 -58.75 -46.84
CA SER A 194 -95.27 -58.19 -48.17
C SER A 194 -94.33 -57.02 -48.41
N MET A 195 -93.42 -57.13 -49.38
CA MET A 195 -92.86 -55.97 -50.05
C MET A 195 -94.00 -55.24 -50.79
N ALA A 196 -94.39 -54.06 -50.32
CA ALA A 196 -94.96 -53.00 -51.14
C ALA A 196 -95.13 -51.73 -50.30
N LYS A 197 -94.09 -50.87 -50.33
CA LYS A 197 -94.14 -49.43 -50.66
C LYS A 197 -92.92 -48.73 -50.07
N THR A 198 -91.77 -48.97 -50.71
CA THR A 198 -90.73 -47.95 -50.85
C THR A 198 -91.28 -46.87 -51.77
N ASN A 199 -91.53 -45.68 -51.24
CA ASN A 199 -91.16 -44.40 -51.83
C ASN A 199 -91.67 -43.26 -50.94
N GLU A 200 -90.75 -42.33 -50.68
CA GLU A 200 -90.91 -41.07 -49.96
C GLU A 200 -90.96 -41.15 -48.42
N ILE A 201 -89.89 -41.70 -47.83
CA ILE A 201 -89.34 -41.12 -46.61
C ILE A 201 -88.10 -40.36 -47.07
N LYS A 202 -88.12 -39.04 -46.91
CA LYS A 202 -86.97 -38.17 -47.19
C LYS A 202 -85.80 -38.65 -46.34
N GLU A 203 -84.66 -38.80 -46.99
CA GLU A 203 -83.37 -39.06 -46.37
C GLU A 203 -83.04 -37.92 -45.39
N GLU A 204 -83.40 -38.09 -44.13
CA GLU A 204 -82.67 -37.48 -43.03
C GLU A 204 -81.44 -38.36 -42.81
N GLU A 205 -80.29 -37.89 -43.30
CA GLU A 205 -78.99 -38.51 -43.07
C GLU A 205 -78.78 -38.72 -41.57
N MET A 206 -79.01 -39.95 -41.13
CA MET A 206 -78.69 -40.43 -39.79
C MET A 206 -77.17 -40.57 -39.69
N THR A 207 -76.50 -39.43 -39.52
CA THR A 207 -75.09 -39.39 -39.12
C THR A 207 -74.98 -40.03 -37.74
N ARG A 208 -74.31 -41.19 -37.65
CA ARG A 208 -73.86 -41.79 -36.38
C ARG A 208 -73.13 -40.73 -35.56
N HIS A 209 -73.80 -40.11 -34.60
CA HIS A 209 -73.12 -39.29 -33.60
C HIS A 209 -72.64 -40.22 -32.49
N ILE A 210 -71.42 -40.71 -32.68
CA ILE A 210 -70.60 -41.18 -31.58
C ILE A 210 -70.37 -39.94 -30.69
N LEU A 211 -70.94 -39.92 -29.50
CA LEU A 211 -70.53 -38.99 -28.45
C LEU A 211 -69.14 -39.42 -27.98
N TYR A 212 -68.11 -39.02 -28.72
CA TYR A 212 -66.82 -38.76 -28.10
C TYR A 212 -67.00 -37.45 -27.29
N PRO A 213 -66.67 -37.42 -25.98
CA PRO A 213 -66.42 -36.13 -25.34
C PRO A 213 -65.36 -35.40 -26.18
N PRO A 214 -65.45 -34.07 -26.33
CA PRO A 214 -64.50 -33.32 -27.13
C PRO A 214 -63.09 -33.65 -26.66
N ILE A 215 -62.25 -34.08 -27.61
CA ILE A 215 -60.81 -33.95 -27.44
C ILE A 215 -60.63 -32.46 -27.23
N VAL A 216 -60.31 -32.06 -25.99
CA VAL A 216 -59.76 -30.75 -25.77
C VAL A 216 -58.43 -30.81 -26.52
N GLU A 217 -58.43 -30.30 -27.75
CA GLU A 217 -57.25 -29.68 -28.32
C GLU A 217 -56.87 -28.60 -27.31
N THR A 218 -56.05 -28.98 -26.32
CA THR A 218 -55.05 -28.03 -25.86
C THR A 218 -54.23 -27.80 -27.11
N ASN A 219 -54.62 -26.76 -27.85
CA ASN A 219 -53.69 -26.02 -28.67
C ASN A 219 -52.53 -25.69 -27.73
N GLU A 220 -51.55 -26.58 -27.66
CA GLU A 220 -50.17 -26.16 -27.72
C GLU A 220 -50.03 -25.39 -29.04
N THR A 221 -50.59 -24.17 -29.08
CA THR A 221 -49.75 -23.06 -29.46
C THR A 221 -48.57 -23.17 -28.51
N VAL A 222 -47.54 -23.86 -29.00
CA VAL A 222 -46.18 -23.44 -28.75
C VAL A 222 -46.20 -21.94 -29.03
N LEU A 223 -46.40 -21.16 -27.97
CA LEU A 223 -45.91 -19.81 -27.92
C LEU A 223 -44.40 -19.99 -28.04
N ILE A 224 -43.93 -20.06 -29.28
CA ILE A 224 -42.65 -19.49 -29.65
C ILE A 224 -42.86 -18.03 -29.29
N ALA A 225 -42.53 -17.68 -28.04
CA ALA A 225 -42.36 -16.31 -27.65
C ALA A 225 -41.41 -15.73 -28.68
N GLN A 226 -41.89 -14.70 -29.37
CA GLN A 226 -41.07 -13.80 -30.15
C GLN A 226 -39.87 -13.45 -29.28
N VAL A 227 -38.68 -13.88 -29.72
CA VAL A 227 -37.43 -13.26 -29.34
C VAL A 227 -37.43 -11.92 -30.07
N GLU A 228 -38.09 -10.94 -29.48
CA GLU A 228 -37.68 -9.55 -29.61
C GLU A 228 -36.74 -9.27 -28.44
N GLU A 229 -35.70 -8.51 -28.79
CA GLU A 229 -34.55 -8.10 -28.00
C GLU A 229 -34.95 -7.35 -26.71
N GLU A 230 -33.95 -7.13 -25.85
CA GLU A 230 -33.96 -6.50 -24.51
C GLU A 230 -34.05 -7.55 -23.37
N GLU A 231 -33.08 -7.72 -22.46
CA GLU A 231 -31.89 -6.96 -22.09
C GLU A 231 -30.73 -7.92 -21.81
N SER A 232 -29.54 -7.46 -22.17
CA SER A 232 -28.25 -7.97 -21.73
C SER A 232 -28.24 -8.25 -20.23
N ILE A 233 -27.66 -9.39 -19.85
CA ILE A 233 -27.08 -9.58 -18.52
C ILE A 233 -26.05 -8.46 -18.33
N SER A 234 -26.43 -7.41 -17.60
CA SER A 234 -25.48 -6.49 -17.01
C SER A 234 -24.76 -7.25 -15.91
N VAL A 235 -23.59 -7.79 -16.27
CA VAL A 235 -22.52 -7.95 -15.31
C VAL A 235 -22.24 -6.55 -14.81
N SER A 236 -22.68 -6.26 -13.59
CA SER A 236 -22.56 -4.96 -12.94
C SER A 236 -21.15 -4.42 -13.11
N GLU A 237 -21.10 -3.18 -13.59
CA GLU A 237 -19.95 -2.31 -13.88
C GLU A 237 -19.04 -2.01 -12.67
N ASP A 238 -19.15 -2.74 -11.56
CA ASP A 238 -18.40 -2.49 -10.32
C ASP A 238 -17.03 -3.22 -10.26
N PHE A 239 -16.65 -3.96 -11.30
CA PHE A 239 -15.38 -4.71 -11.31
C PHE A 239 -14.34 -4.20 -12.32
N GLU A 240 -14.72 -3.33 -13.26
CA GLU A 240 -13.77 -2.66 -14.18
C GLU A 240 -13.26 -1.32 -13.63
N GLU A 241 -14.03 -0.65 -12.76
CA GLU A 241 -13.59 0.60 -12.13
C GLU A 241 -12.46 0.38 -11.10
N ILE A 242 -12.30 -0.85 -10.60
CA ILE A 242 -11.19 -1.20 -9.69
C ILE A 242 -9.90 -1.55 -10.46
N SER A 243 -9.98 -2.04 -11.70
CA SER A 243 -8.77 -2.27 -12.51
C SER A 243 -8.22 -0.99 -13.13
N GLU A 244 -9.10 -0.06 -13.56
CA GLU A 244 -8.65 1.23 -14.12
C GLU A 244 -8.08 2.19 -13.05
N GLN A 245 -8.55 2.13 -11.80
CA GLN A 245 -7.98 2.93 -10.71
C GLN A 245 -6.63 2.41 -10.19
N ILE A 246 -6.28 1.15 -10.44
CA ILE A 246 -4.96 0.61 -10.11
C ILE A 246 -3.94 0.94 -11.22
N GLU A 247 -4.35 1.04 -12.48
CA GLU A 247 -3.47 1.46 -13.59
C GLU A 247 -3.24 2.98 -13.65
N ALA A 248 -4.19 3.80 -13.18
CA ALA A 248 -4.06 5.27 -13.16
C ALA A 248 -3.07 5.83 -12.10
N LYS A 249 -2.48 4.99 -11.24
CA LYS A 249 -1.47 5.40 -10.25
C LYS A 249 -0.05 4.90 -10.52
N SER A 250 0.20 4.28 -11.67
CA SER A 250 1.52 3.76 -12.06
C SER A 250 1.97 4.24 -13.44
N THR A 251 1.91 5.54 -13.69
CA THR A 251 2.57 6.18 -14.85
C THR A 251 3.37 7.39 -14.39
N LEU A 252 4.56 7.11 -13.85
CA LEU A 252 5.68 8.04 -13.89
C LEU A 252 6.79 7.36 -14.68
N GLU A 253 7.02 7.86 -15.89
CA GLU A 253 8.18 7.51 -16.72
C GLU A 253 9.47 7.78 -15.91
N PRO A 254 10.41 6.81 -15.82
CA PRO A 254 11.76 7.17 -15.44
C PRO A 254 12.42 7.85 -16.64
N GLU A 255 12.52 9.18 -16.60
CA GLU A 255 13.48 9.91 -17.42
C GLU A 255 14.88 9.33 -17.16
N LYS A 256 15.53 8.90 -18.24
CA LYS A 256 16.88 8.37 -18.26
C LYS A 256 17.88 9.48 -17.90
N PHE A 257 18.23 9.61 -16.63
CA PHE A 257 19.50 10.23 -16.24
C PHE A 257 20.60 9.14 -16.17
N LYS A 258 21.48 9.15 -17.17
CA LYS A 258 22.66 8.27 -17.23
C LYS A 258 23.67 8.70 -16.16
N VAL A 259 23.89 7.88 -15.14
CA VAL A 259 25.14 7.88 -14.38
C VAL A 259 25.99 6.70 -14.86
N LYS A 260 27.12 7.05 -15.46
CA LYS A 260 28.15 6.14 -15.96
C LYS A 260 28.97 5.69 -14.75
N VAL A 261 28.77 4.48 -14.27
CA VAL A 261 29.67 3.85 -13.30
C VAL A 261 30.65 3.00 -14.11
N GLU A 262 31.90 3.46 -14.17
CA GLU A 262 33.03 2.66 -14.62
C GLU A 262 33.33 1.62 -13.54
N GLU A 263 33.19 0.34 -13.90
CA GLU A 263 33.73 -0.79 -13.16
C GLU A 263 35.25 -0.76 -13.27
N GLU A 264 35.92 -0.35 -12.20
CA GLU A 264 37.35 -0.60 -12.02
C GLU A 264 37.52 -1.81 -11.11
N ILE A 265 37.92 -2.92 -11.74
CA ILE A 265 38.23 -4.19 -11.10
C ILE A 265 39.59 -4.02 -10.39
N MET A 266 39.61 -4.11 -9.07
CA MET A 266 40.83 -4.37 -8.32
C MET A 266 40.72 -5.72 -7.61
N GLU A 267 41.39 -6.70 -8.21
CA GLU A 267 41.71 -7.99 -7.65
C GLU A 267 43.06 -7.84 -6.90
N GLU A 268 43.12 -8.03 -5.59
CA GLU A 268 44.33 -8.57 -4.94
C GLU A 268 44.11 -9.09 -3.49
N GLN A 269 44.33 -10.41 -3.39
CA GLN A 269 44.99 -11.20 -2.33
C GLN A 269 44.26 -11.60 -1.04
N GLU A 270 44.05 -12.92 -0.95
CA GLU A 270 43.80 -13.72 0.25
C GLU A 270 44.98 -13.74 1.25
N LYS A 271 44.67 -13.72 2.55
CA LYS A 271 45.08 -14.77 3.50
C LYS A 271 44.24 -14.74 4.79
N PRO A 272 44.07 -15.88 5.49
CA PRO A 272 42.92 -16.14 6.37
C PRO A 272 43.19 -15.79 7.84
N SER A 273 42.13 -15.42 8.57
CA SER A 273 42.13 -15.38 10.04
C SER A 273 40.97 -16.20 10.62
N ALA A 274 41.26 -16.77 11.79
CA ALA A 274 40.61 -17.90 12.42
C ALA A 274 39.28 -17.56 13.15
N LYS A 275 38.61 -18.66 13.55
CA LYS A 275 37.35 -18.80 14.28
C LYS A 275 37.19 -17.96 15.57
N PRO A 276 35.94 -17.80 16.07
CA PRO A 276 35.57 -16.81 17.08
C PRO A 276 35.83 -17.31 18.52
N VAL A 277 36.04 -16.37 19.45
CA VAL A 277 35.94 -16.62 20.89
C VAL A 277 34.97 -15.58 21.45
N ASP A 278 33.86 -16.09 21.98
CA ASP A 278 32.86 -15.37 22.72
C ASP A 278 33.34 -15.03 24.15
N GLU A 279 32.93 -13.84 24.56
CA GLU A 279 32.39 -13.44 25.87
C GLU A 279 33.21 -13.54 27.19
N GLU A 280 33.23 -12.36 27.82
CA GLU A 280 33.13 -12.11 29.26
C GLU A 280 34.30 -12.46 30.19
N ASN A 281 35.10 -11.44 30.51
CA ASN A 281 35.55 -11.27 31.89
C ASN A 281 35.74 -9.78 32.25
N ILE A 282 34.78 -9.25 33.01
CA ILE A 282 34.85 -7.95 33.67
C ILE A 282 35.86 -8.05 34.82
N LYS A 283 36.93 -7.25 34.80
CA LYS A 283 37.57 -6.69 36.01
C LYS A 283 38.64 -5.63 35.70
N ASN A 284 38.36 -4.41 36.16
CA ASN A 284 39.26 -3.39 36.72
C ASN A 284 40.61 -3.15 36.02
N GLN A 285 40.72 -2.00 35.35
CA GLN A 285 41.88 -1.11 35.51
C GLN A 285 41.48 0.36 35.33
N LYS A 286 41.76 1.14 36.39
CA LYS A 286 41.78 2.60 36.40
C LYS A 286 43.09 3.09 35.76
N GLY A 287 43.04 4.28 35.15
CA GLY A 287 44.21 5.06 34.69
C GLY A 287 44.43 4.95 33.18
N GLY A 288 44.56 6.02 32.40
CA GLY A 288 44.66 7.44 32.71
C GLY A 288 44.29 8.26 31.47
N SER A 289 43.97 9.53 31.70
CA SER A 289 43.61 10.51 30.69
C SER A 289 44.79 10.77 29.75
N PHE A 290 44.50 10.85 28.45
CA PHE A 290 45.44 11.13 27.36
C PHE A 290 46.17 12.48 27.51
N PHE A 291 45.71 13.37 28.39
CA PHE A 291 46.27 14.71 28.59
C PHE A 291 47.37 14.82 29.66
N ASP A 292 47.67 13.77 30.43
CA ASP A 292 48.69 13.83 31.49
C ASP A 292 50.14 13.55 30.98
N GLN A 293 50.38 13.45 29.66
CA GLN A 293 51.70 13.13 29.09
C GLN A 293 52.50 14.33 28.57
N PHE A 294 52.00 15.55 28.72
CA PHE A 294 52.72 16.77 28.34
C PHE A 294 52.64 17.82 29.46
N ASP A 295 53.45 17.61 30.51
CA ASP A 295 53.97 18.65 31.41
C ASP A 295 55.27 18.16 32.07
#